data_AF-A0A7S3AU50-F1
#
_entry.id   AF-A0A7S3AU50-F1
#
_cell.length_a   1.000
_cell.length_b   1.000
_cell.length_c   1.000
_cell.angle_alpha   90.00
_cell.angle_beta   90.00
_cell.angle_gamma   90.00
#
_symmetry.space_group_name_H-M   'P 1'
#
loop_
_entity.id
_entity.type
_entity.pdbx_description
1 polymer ?
#
loop_
_entity_poly.entity_id
_entity_poly.type
_entity_poly.pdbx_seq_one_letter_code
_entity_poly.pdbx_strand_id
1 'polypeptide(L)'
;MNALARNAARNAARLQTKFVRQMGGHSMEEAVAETSKWQKVSYVALPACTLFGIVVYIKEMQHEHHHAPAEPKKAKIGLAAPDRIAYPYIAKRDKPYPWTLAGGSECALFDFKCSAAEKALKAGASVEH
;
A
#
# COMPACT_ATOMS: atom_id res chain seq x y z
N MET A 1 -4.95 59.85 32.24
CA MET A 1 -4.83 58.64 33.09
C MET A 1 -5.37 57.35 32.44
N ASN A 2 -6.01 57.40 31.26
CA ASN A 2 -6.72 56.22 30.69
C ASN A 2 -5.86 55.26 29.84
N ALA A 3 -4.63 55.65 29.46
CA ALA A 3 -3.76 54.80 28.62
C ALA A 3 -3.15 53.63 29.41
N LEU A 4 -2.75 53.87 30.66
CA LEU A 4 -2.13 52.87 31.51
C LEU A 4 -3.12 51.77 31.91
N ALA A 5 -4.35 52.16 32.28
CA ALA A 5 -5.44 51.23 32.59
C ALA A 5 -5.82 50.35 31.38
N ARG A 6 -5.85 50.93 30.17
CA ARG A 6 -6.14 50.18 28.92
C ARG A 6 -5.03 49.20 28.55
N ASN A 7 -3.76 49.57 28.79
CA ASN A 7 -2.62 48.67 28.56
C ASN A 7 -2.55 47.55 29.60
N ALA A 8 -2.84 47.85 30.88
CA ALA A 8 -2.93 46.86 31.94
C ALA A 8 -4.06 45.85 31.67
N ALA A 9 -5.25 46.32 31.26
CA ALA A 9 -6.37 45.45 30.89
C ALA A 9 -6.06 44.57 29.67
N ARG A 10 -5.38 45.11 28.65
CA ARG A 10 -4.92 44.33 27.49
C ARG A 10 -3.88 43.27 27.83
N ASN A 11 -2.98 43.55 28.78
CA ASN A 11 -2.00 42.58 29.25
C ASN A 11 -2.63 41.52 30.16
N ALA A 12 -3.60 41.88 31.00
CA ALA A 12 -4.36 40.94 31.81
C ALA A 12 -5.23 39.99 30.96
N ALA A 13 -5.85 40.50 29.88
CA ALA A 13 -6.62 39.70 28.94
C ALA A 13 -5.73 38.71 28.15
N ARG A 14 -4.47 39.05 27.88
CA ARG A 14 -3.48 38.14 27.25
C ARG A 14 -2.97 37.05 28.20
N LEU A 15 -3.03 37.25 29.52
CA LEU A 15 -2.69 36.23 30.51
C LEU A 15 -3.82 35.22 30.73
N GLN A 16 -5.05 35.49 30.25
CA GLN A 16 -6.17 34.54 30.33
C GLN A 16 -6.20 33.49 29.20
N THR A 17 -5.23 33.45 28.30
CA THR A 17 -5.17 32.38 27.30
C THR A 17 -4.37 31.21 27.83
N LYS A 18 -5.05 30.30 28.55
CA LYS A 18 -4.75 28.86 28.54
C LYS A 18 -5.77 28.01 29.31
N PHE A 19 -7.05 28.38 29.30
CA PHE A 19 -8.08 27.34 29.43
C PHE A 19 -8.28 26.74 28.03
N VAL A 20 -7.35 25.87 27.63
CA VAL A 20 -7.54 25.03 26.45
C VAL A 20 -8.74 24.15 26.79
N ARG A 21 -9.83 24.31 26.05
CA ARG A 21 -11.01 23.46 26.22
C ARG A 21 -10.55 22.01 26.07
N GLN A 22 -10.60 21.22 27.14
CA GLN A 22 -10.46 19.78 27.03
C GLN A 22 -11.67 19.28 26.23
N MET A 23 -11.45 18.94 24.96
CA MET A 23 -12.50 18.45 24.06
C MET A 23 -12.82 16.96 24.26
N GLY A 24 -12.14 16.30 25.21
CA GLY A 24 -12.47 14.96 25.69
C GLY A 24 -13.07 15.06 27.09
N GLY A 25 -14.13 14.30 27.37
CA GLY A 25 -14.79 14.27 28.68
C GLY A 25 -13.96 13.69 29.83
N HIS A 26 -12.65 13.57 29.64
CA HIS A 26 -11.69 12.87 30.50
C HIS A 26 -10.52 13.81 30.84
N SER A 27 -10.01 13.70 32.06
CA SER A 27 -8.91 14.56 32.53
C SER A 27 -7.61 14.26 31.78
N MET A 28 -6.68 15.23 31.70
CA MET A 28 -5.39 15.02 31.02
C MET A 28 -4.61 13.84 31.63
N GLU A 29 -4.69 13.70 32.96
CA GLU A 29 -4.09 12.60 33.71
C GLU A 29 -4.68 11.24 33.32
N GLU A 30 -5.99 11.19 33.08
CA GLU A 30 -6.69 9.98 32.63
C GLU A 30 -6.22 9.57 31.22
N ALA A 31 -6.05 10.52 30.30
CA ALA A 31 -5.51 10.23 28.97
C ALA A 31 -4.06 9.68 29.02
N VAL A 32 -3.22 10.20 29.92
CA VAL A 32 -1.86 9.68 30.13
C VAL A 32 -1.91 8.26 30.71
N ALA A 33 -2.80 8.00 31.67
CA ALA A 33 -2.99 6.67 32.24
C ALA A 33 -3.50 5.66 31.19
N GLU A 34 -4.46 6.04 30.37
CA GLU A 34 -5.01 5.18 29.31
C GLU A 34 -4.01 4.89 28.20
N THR A 35 -3.27 5.90 27.73
CA THR A 35 -2.25 5.72 26.69
C THR A 35 -1.10 4.83 27.16
N SER A 36 -0.64 5.00 28.41
CA SER A 36 0.39 4.14 28.99
C SER A 36 -0.07 2.69 29.16
N LYS A 37 -1.37 2.46 29.45
CA LYS A 37 -1.96 1.11 29.47
C LYS A 37 -1.95 0.48 28.09
N TRP A 38 -2.41 1.19 27.06
CA TRP A 38 -2.45 0.66 25.70
C TRP A 38 -1.05 0.43 25.12
N GLN A 39 -0.07 1.27 25.45
CA GLN A 39 1.32 1.03 25.09
C GLN A 39 1.83 -0.32 25.64
N LYS A 40 1.47 -0.65 26.89
CA LYS A 40 1.81 -1.96 27.49
C LYS A 40 1.17 -3.12 26.75
N VAL A 41 -0.10 -2.97 26.35
CA VAL A 41 -0.82 -3.98 25.56
C VAL A 41 -0.18 -4.16 24.19
N SER A 42 0.26 -3.09 23.53
CA SER A 42 0.93 -3.15 22.23
C SER A 42 2.26 -3.92 22.27
N TYR A 43 2.96 -3.99 23.41
CA TYR A 43 4.15 -4.84 23.52
C TYR A 43 3.84 -6.33 23.34
N VAL A 44 2.60 -6.77 23.57
CA VAL A 44 2.15 -8.14 23.27
C VAL A 44 2.01 -8.38 21.76
N ALA A 45 1.79 -7.33 20.96
CA ALA A 45 1.73 -7.45 19.51
C ALA A 45 3.11 -7.74 18.90
N LEU A 46 4.21 -7.29 19.53
CA LEU A 46 5.57 -7.53 19.03
C LEU A 46 5.90 -9.02 18.84
N PRO A 47 5.76 -9.91 19.83
CA PRO A 47 6.04 -11.32 19.62
C PRO A 47 5.09 -11.96 18.58
N ALA A 48 3.83 -11.52 18.51
CA ALA A 48 2.89 -12.02 17.51
C ALA A 48 3.31 -11.64 16.08
N CYS A 49 3.68 -10.37 15.86
CA CYS A 49 4.19 -9.90 14.57
C CYS A 49 5.52 -10.56 14.20
N THR A 50 6.42 -10.77 15.16
CA THR A 50 7.71 -11.43 14.92
C THR A 50 7.52 -12.89 14.50
N LEU A 51 6.71 -13.67 15.24
CA LEU A 51 6.44 -15.07 14.90
C LEU A 51 5.74 -15.20 13.55
N PHE A 52 4.73 -14.37 13.30
CA PHE A 52 4.04 -14.34 12.01
C PHE A 52 4.98 -13.96 10.87
N GLY A 53 5.84 -12.95 11.08
CA GLY A 53 6.85 -12.53 10.11
C GLY A 53 7.83 -13.65 9.76
N ILE A 54 8.29 -14.43 10.74
CA ILE A 54 9.15 -15.60 10.50
C ILE A 54 8.42 -16.65 9.65
N VAL A 55 7.15 -16.96 9.96
CA VAL A 55 6.37 -17.94 9.19
C VAL A 55 6.20 -17.49 7.74
N VAL A 56 5.82 -16.22 7.52
CA VAL A 56 5.67 -15.65 6.19
C VAL A 56 6.99 -15.66 5.43
N TYR A 57 8.10 -15.29 6.09
CA TYR A 57 9.43 -15.32 5.49
C TYR A 57 9.82 -16.72 5.01
N ILE A 58 9.62 -17.76 5.85
CA ILE A 58 9.90 -19.15 5.47
C ILE A 58 9.06 -19.56 4.25
N LYS A 59 7.77 -19.16 4.22
CA LYS A 59 6.89 -19.45 3.09
C LYS A 59 7.34 -18.73 1.82
N GLU A 60 7.70 -17.45 1.91
CA GLU A 60 8.17 -16.68 0.75
C GLU A 60 9.43 -17.31 0.13
N MET A 61 10.39 -17.73 0.96
CA MET A 61 11.59 -18.42 0.47
C MET A 61 11.28 -19.78 -0.18
N GLN A 62 10.14 -20.41 0.14
CA GLN A 62 9.66 -21.62 -0.53
C GLN A 62 8.89 -21.32 -1.82
N HIS A 63 8.30 -20.13 -1.97
CA HIS A 63 7.48 -19.75 -3.13
C HIS A 63 8.31 -19.52 -4.40
N GLU A 64 9.62 -19.22 -4.29
CA GLU A 64 10.51 -18.97 -5.43
C GLU A 64 10.61 -20.14 -6.44
N HIS A 65 10.37 -21.40 -6.03
CA HIS A 65 10.54 -22.56 -6.92
C HIS A 65 9.27 -23.03 -7.64
N HIS A 66 8.10 -22.46 -7.33
CA HIS A 66 6.86 -22.74 -8.08
C HIS A 66 6.53 -21.66 -9.12
N HIS A 67 7.38 -20.64 -9.23
CA HIS A 67 7.32 -19.62 -10.28
C HIS A 67 8.25 -19.93 -11.47
N ALA A 68 8.91 -21.11 -11.46
CA ALA A 68 9.55 -21.63 -12.66
C ALA A 68 8.48 -21.77 -13.76
N PRO A 69 8.73 -21.18 -14.94
CA PRO A 69 7.71 -21.01 -15.95
C PRO A 69 7.25 -22.38 -16.40
N ALA A 70 5.96 -22.65 -16.21
CA ALA A 70 5.29 -23.46 -17.20
C ALA A 70 5.44 -22.66 -18.51
N GLU A 71 6.52 -22.88 -19.25
CA GLU A 71 6.69 -22.33 -20.58
C GLU A 71 5.77 -23.14 -21.51
N PRO A 72 4.72 -22.57 -22.09
CA PRO A 72 4.52 -22.76 -23.51
C PRO A 72 5.27 -21.60 -24.14
N LYS A 73 6.50 -21.89 -24.56
CA LYS A 73 7.12 -21.12 -25.63
C LYS A 73 6.06 -20.87 -26.68
N LYS A 74 5.78 -19.58 -26.92
CA LYS A 74 4.99 -19.08 -28.04
C LYS A 74 3.59 -19.66 -28.10
N ALA A 75 2.69 -18.98 -27.45
CA ALA A 75 1.40 -18.84 -28.07
C ALA A 75 0.97 -17.40 -28.02
N LYS A 76 0.56 -16.94 -29.20
CA LYS A 76 0.10 -15.59 -29.47
C LYS A 76 -0.75 -15.14 -28.28
N ILE A 77 -0.39 -13.99 -27.72
CA ILE A 77 -1.22 -13.09 -26.93
C ILE A 77 -2.61 -13.70 -26.68
N GLY A 78 -2.75 -14.46 -25.58
CA GLY A 78 -3.95 -15.25 -25.27
C GLY A 78 -3.78 -16.78 -25.18
N LEU A 79 -2.68 -17.29 -24.58
CA LEU A 79 -2.58 -18.73 -24.33
C LEU A 79 -2.15 -19.11 -22.91
N ALA A 80 -2.98 -19.96 -22.33
CA ALA A 80 -2.74 -20.88 -21.24
C ALA A 80 -1.29 -21.36 -21.08
N ALA A 81 -0.79 -21.40 -19.84
CA ALA A 81 0.28 -22.31 -19.45
C ALA A 81 -0.01 -23.75 -19.91
N PRO A 82 0.97 -24.56 -20.34
CA PRO A 82 0.74 -25.82 -21.04
C PRO A 82 0.22 -26.93 -20.13
N ASP A 83 0.30 -26.78 -18.81
CA ASP A 83 -0.07 -27.85 -17.88
C ASP A 83 -1.48 -27.70 -17.28
N ARG A 84 -2.22 -26.67 -17.69
CA ARG A 84 -3.61 -26.50 -17.28
C ARG A 84 -4.46 -26.20 -18.50
N ILE A 85 -5.49 -27.01 -18.70
CA ILE A 85 -6.58 -26.68 -19.62
C ILE A 85 -7.09 -25.29 -19.21
N ALA A 86 -6.77 -24.25 -19.98
CA ALA A 86 -7.35 -22.95 -19.74
C ALA A 86 -8.80 -23.01 -20.20
N TYR A 87 -9.68 -23.04 -19.21
CA TYR A 87 -11.09 -22.91 -19.47
C TYR A 87 -11.38 -21.56 -20.14
N PRO A 88 -12.42 -21.44 -20.97
CA PRO A 88 -12.72 -20.22 -21.75
C PRO A 88 -12.97 -18.96 -20.91
N TYR A 89 -13.15 -19.11 -19.60
CA TYR A 89 -13.30 -17.99 -18.65
C TYR A 89 -11.98 -17.55 -18.02
N ILE A 90 -10.91 -18.34 -18.11
CA ILE A 90 -9.59 -17.99 -17.59
C ILE A 90 -8.90 -17.08 -18.60
N ALA A 91 -8.47 -15.90 -18.15
CA ALA A 91 -7.86 -14.87 -18.99
C ALA A 91 -8.76 -14.36 -20.15
N LYS A 92 -10.09 -14.55 -20.04
CA LYS A 92 -11.04 -13.98 -21.01
C LYS A 92 -10.93 -12.45 -20.99
N ARG A 93 -10.89 -11.87 -22.20
CA ARG A 93 -10.78 -10.42 -22.36
C ARG A 93 -11.53 -9.91 -23.56
N ASP A 94 -12.50 -9.04 -23.31
CA ASP A 94 -13.34 -8.46 -24.37
C ASP A 94 -12.80 -7.09 -24.84
N LYS A 95 -11.98 -6.41 -24.04
CA LYS A 95 -11.42 -5.08 -24.32
C LYS A 95 -9.99 -4.94 -23.80
N PRO A 96 -9.13 -4.15 -24.47
CA PRO A 96 -7.78 -4.00 -24.01
C PRO A 96 -7.63 -3.11 -22.77
N TYR A 97 -6.59 -3.39 -21.99
CA TYR A 97 -6.29 -2.68 -20.74
C TYR A 97 -5.58 -1.37 -21.07
N PRO A 98 -5.86 -0.27 -20.36
CA PRO A 98 -5.36 1.04 -20.76
C PRO A 98 -3.92 1.38 -20.31
N TRP A 99 -3.19 0.51 -19.60
CA TRP A 99 -2.04 0.94 -18.78
C TRP A 99 -0.63 0.55 -19.26
N THR A 100 -0.37 -0.53 -20.03
CA THR A 100 1.04 -0.84 -20.41
C THR A 100 1.48 -0.17 -21.72
N LEU A 101 0.55 0.10 -22.65
CA LEU A 101 0.85 0.58 -24.00
C LEU A 101 -0.20 1.59 -24.49
N ALA A 102 0.25 2.62 -25.22
CA ALA A 102 -0.64 3.47 -26.02
C ALA A 102 -1.28 2.62 -27.13
N GLY A 103 -2.62 2.48 -27.08
CA GLY A 103 -3.39 1.52 -27.89
C GLY A 103 -3.96 0.33 -27.11
N GLY A 104 -3.60 0.21 -25.84
CA GLY A 104 -4.06 -0.85 -24.95
C GLY A 104 -3.10 -2.04 -24.86
N SER A 105 -3.14 -2.76 -23.74
CA SER A 105 -2.20 -3.81 -23.35
C SER A 105 -2.89 -5.09 -22.99
N GLU A 106 -2.31 -6.26 -23.28
CA GLU A 106 -2.90 -7.58 -22.98
C GLU A 106 -2.53 -8.08 -21.58
N CYS A 107 -1.53 -7.46 -20.97
CA CYS A 107 -1.08 -7.76 -19.62
C CYS A 107 -1.88 -7.03 -18.53
N ALA A 108 -2.20 -7.77 -17.45
CA ALA A 108 -2.79 -7.22 -16.24
C ALA A 108 -1.86 -6.16 -15.58
N LEU A 109 -2.40 -5.28 -14.73
CA LEU A 109 -1.65 -4.19 -14.11
C LEU A 109 -0.45 -4.67 -13.29
N PHE A 110 -0.60 -5.80 -12.60
CA PHE A 110 0.43 -6.40 -11.75
C PHE A 110 1.15 -7.58 -12.41
N ASP A 111 0.96 -7.80 -13.72
CA ASP A 111 1.73 -8.79 -14.47
C ASP A 111 3.01 -8.13 -15.02
N PHE A 112 3.98 -7.98 -14.13
CA PHE A 112 5.24 -7.29 -14.43
C PHE A 112 6.08 -8.02 -15.48
N LYS A 113 6.02 -9.36 -15.52
CA LYS A 113 6.76 -10.16 -16.51
C LYS A 113 6.14 -10.02 -17.90
N CYS A 114 4.81 -10.15 -18.00
CA CYS A 114 4.08 -9.93 -19.25
C CYS A 114 4.28 -8.51 -19.77
N SER A 115 4.12 -7.49 -18.91
CA SER A 115 4.26 -6.09 -19.33
C SER A 115 5.70 -5.73 -19.74
N ALA A 116 6.72 -6.31 -19.11
CA ALA A 116 8.10 -6.16 -19.55
C ALA A 116 8.32 -6.80 -20.94
N ALA A 117 7.78 -8.00 -21.17
CA ALA A 117 7.87 -8.67 -22.46
C ALA A 117 7.14 -7.89 -23.57
N GLU A 118 5.92 -7.40 -23.34
CA GLU A 118 5.18 -6.57 -24.30
C GLU A 118 5.93 -5.28 -24.67
N LYS A 119 6.51 -4.60 -23.67
CA LYS A 119 7.31 -3.39 -23.89
C LYS A 119 8.57 -3.68 -24.68
N ALA A 120 9.28 -4.77 -24.37
CA ALA A 120 10.46 -5.18 -25.11
C ALA A 120 10.14 -5.54 -26.56
N LEU A 121 9.03 -6.25 -26.81
CA LEU A 121 8.57 -6.57 -28.17
C LEU A 121 8.22 -5.31 -28.97
N LYS A 122 7.52 -4.34 -28.36
CA LYS A 122 7.20 -3.08 -29.03
C LYS A 122 8.46 -2.25 -29.33
N ALA A 123 9.42 -2.23 -28.41
CA ALA A 123 10.69 -1.54 -28.61
C ALA A 123 11.53 -2.20 -29.71
N GLY A 124 11.59 -3.54 -29.76
CA GLY A 124 12.27 -4.28 -30.82
C GLY A 124 11.62 -4.13 -32.20
N ALA A 125 10.28 -4.06 -32.25
CA ALA A 125 9.54 -3.82 -33.49
C ALA A 125 9.69 -2.39 -34.04
N SER A 126 10.15 -1.43 -33.22
CA SER A 126 10.39 -0.04 -33.66
C SER A 126 11.81 0.24 -34.16
N VAL A 127 12.70 -0.76 -34.17
CA VAL A 127 14.12 -0.60 -34.59
C VAL A 127 14.37 -1.07 -36.04
N GLU A 128 13.38 -1.70 -36.71
CA GLU A 128 13.42 -1.96 -38.15
C GLU A 128 12.84 -0.78 -38.94
N HIS A 129 13.55 0.36 -38.98
CA HIS A 129 13.36 1.43 -39.96
C HIS A 129 14.70 2.06 -40.35
#